data_AF-A0A8B8KBH5-F1
#
_entry.id   AF-A0A8B8KBH5-F1
#
_cell.length_a   1.000
_cell.length_b   1.000
_cell.length_c   1.000
_cell.angle_alpha   90.00
_cell.angle_beta   90.00
_cell.angle_gamma   90.00
#
_symmetry.space_group_name_H-M   'P 1'
#
loop_
_entity.id
_entity.type
_entity.pdbx_description
1 polymer ?
#
loop_
_entity_poly.entity_id
_entity_poly.type
_entity_poly.pdbx_seq_one_letter_code
_entity_poly.pdbx_strand_id
1 'polypeptide(L)'
;MERLCEVGQRGKSSLVVDLMGDPLCRIRHFPLHVMLVAEYGGQVVGVIRGCIKIVTRGNSVDLKLAYLLGLRVSPPHRRLGIGTKLIEHLEEWCKQKGANYAYMATECTNEASINLFTKKCGYSRAKSLNMLVQPVHAHYKPMSSGIAVVGLPPRLAGTMYKHMFVNSEFFPKDIELILSNKLNLGTFMAIPKKYLPKWDPKRGIIPPSLAILSVWNTKHVFKLEVKGVSPLARAGCLVTRLLDQLMPCLRLPSFPDVFRPFGLYFLYGLHMKGKSGAGLMRALCGFVHNMARDDAGCGAIVAEVAQLDPVRDTVPHWTQFSWAQDIWCVKNLHKSAPSHCFFSSSPVIFVDPRDF
;
A
#
# COMPACT_ATOMS: atom_id res chain seq x y z
N MET A 1 -4.90 7.35 21.16
CA MET A 1 -4.53 8.27 20.05
C MET A 1 -5.19 7.92 18.72
N GLU A 2 -5.05 6.69 18.19
CA GLU A 2 -5.67 6.28 16.91
C GLU A 2 -7.18 6.57 16.85
N ARG A 3 -7.94 6.14 17.86
CA ARG A 3 -9.40 6.42 17.99
C ARG A 3 -9.77 7.89 18.23
N LEU A 4 -8.83 8.71 18.72
CA LEU A 4 -9.08 10.13 19.07
C LEU A 4 -8.80 11.08 17.89
N CYS A 5 -8.10 10.57 16.87
CA CYS A 5 -7.58 11.34 15.75
C CYS A 5 -8.08 10.76 14.42
N GLU A 6 -9.29 10.22 14.40
CA GLU A 6 -9.91 9.66 13.19
C GLU A 6 -9.92 10.68 12.03
N VAL A 7 -9.59 10.19 10.84
CA VAL A 7 -9.64 10.96 9.59
C VAL A 7 -11.04 10.79 9.03
N GLY A 8 -11.81 11.89 9.01
CA GLY A 8 -13.20 11.91 8.56
C GLY A 8 -13.95 13.10 9.13
N GLN A 9 -14.94 13.62 8.39
CA GLN A 9 -15.85 14.63 8.92
C GLN A 9 -16.79 13.97 9.94
N ARG A 10 -16.99 14.62 11.10
CA ARG A 10 -17.95 14.19 12.13
C ARG A 10 -19.34 14.00 11.48
N GLY A 11 -19.90 12.79 11.56
CA GLY A 11 -21.21 12.46 10.98
C GLY A 11 -21.20 11.84 9.59
N LYS A 12 -20.02 11.61 8.97
CA LYS A 12 -19.87 10.81 7.74
C LYS A 12 -19.24 9.46 8.03
N SER A 13 -19.35 8.52 7.09
CA SER A 13 -18.67 7.23 7.17
C SER A 13 -17.16 7.42 7.29
N SER A 14 -16.53 6.83 8.30
CA SER A 14 -15.07 6.88 8.52
C SER A 14 -14.48 5.47 8.53
N LEU A 15 -13.25 5.36 8.05
CA LEU A 15 -12.45 4.14 8.14
C LEU A 15 -11.58 4.21 9.39
N VAL A 16 -11.80 3.30 10.32
CA VAL A 16 -11.05 3.22 11.57
C VAL A 16 -10.00 2.13 11.48
N VAL A 17 -8.77 2.46 11.86
CA VAL A 17 -7.66 1.50 11.93
C VAL A 17 -7.54 1.01 13.38
N ASP A 18 -7.64 -0.30 13.55
CA ASP A 18 -7.32 -0.99 14.80
C ASP A 18 -5.92 -1.60 14.70
N LEU A 19 -4.98 -1.07 15.48
CA LEU A 19 -3.59 -1.55 15.54
C LEU A 19 -3.43 -2.81 16.39
N MET A 20 -4.51 -3.41 16.89
CA MET A 20 -4.51 -4.69 17.61
C MET A 20 -3.59 -4.70 18.84
N GLY A 21 -3.44 -3.54 19.49
CA GLY A 21 -2.58 -3.38 20.67
C GLY A 21 -1.10 -3.15 20.38
N ASP A 22 -0.63 -3.19 19.12
CA ASP A 22 0.76 -2.85 18.79
C ASP A 22 0.87 -1.48 18.08
N PRO A 23 1.33 -0.42 18.79
CA PRO A 23 1.52 0.88 18.17
C PRO A 23 2.62 0.92 17.10
N LEU A 24 3.53 -0.06 17.04
CA LEU A 24 4.64 -0.15 16.08
C LEU A 24 4.33 -1.02 14.85
N CYS A 25 3.12 -1.57 14.73
CA CYS A 25 2.83 -2.60 13.73
C CYS A 25 3.19 -2.21 12.28
N ARG A 26 2.95 -0.95 11.92
CA ARG A 26 3.24 -0.40 10.58
C ARG A 26 4.71 -0.09 10.30
N ILE A 27 5.58 -0.20 11.30
CA ILE A 27 7.01 0.09 11.16
C ILE A 27 7.93 -1.04 11.65
N ARG A 28 7.39 -2.04 12.36
CA ARG A 28 8.20 -3.11 12.99
C ARG A 28 8.97 -3.96 11.99
N HIS A 29 8.54 -3.99 10.73
CA HIS A 29 9.17 -4.78 9.67
C HIS A 29 10.32 -4.04 8.96
N PHE A 30 10.64 -2.81 9.38
CA PHE A 30 11.84 -2.11 8.97
C PHE A 30 12.96 -2.30 10.00
N PRO A 31 14.20 -2.61 9.60
CA PRO A 31 15.31 -2.77 10.55
C PRO A 31 15.60 -1.52 11.39
N LEU A 32 15.42 -0.33 10.80
CA LEU A 32 15.57 0.95 11.49
C LEU A 32 14.21 1.63 11.55
N HIS A 33 13.62 1.67 12.75
CA HIS A 33 12.36 2.34 13.00
C HIS A 33 12.33 2.98 14.40
N VAL A 34 11.47 3.99 14.55
CA VAL A 34 11.24 4.69 15.82
C VAL A 34 9.82 5.23 15.88
N MET A 35 9.28 5.34 17.09
CA MET A 35 8.06 6.08 17.38
C MET A 35 8.39 7.16 18.40
N LEU A 36 8.07 8.41 18.08
CA LEU A 36 8.18 9.54 19.00
C LEU A 36 6.79 9.92 19.50
N VAL A 37 6.71 10.26 20.77
CA VAL A 37 5.48 10.71 21.43
C VAL A 37 5.67 12.11 22.00
N ALA A 38 4.58 12.88 22.05
CA ALA A 38 4.49 14.13 22.77
C ALA A 38 3.58 13.92 23.98
N GLU A 39 4.10 14.24 25.16
CA GLU A 39 3.39 14.13 26.41
C GLU A 39 3.01 15.51 26.95
N TYR A 40 1.81 15.61 27.52
CA TYR A 40 1.32 16.80 28.19
C TYR A 40 0.46 16.38 29.38
N GLY A 41 0.79 16.83 30.59
CA GLY A 41 0.07 16.46 31.82
C GLY A 41 0.05 14.94 32.09
N GLY A 42 1.14 14.24 31.78
CA GLY A 42 1.24 12.78 31.93
C GLY A 42 0.46 11.96 30.89
N GLN A 43 -0.10 12.61 29.87
CA GLN A 43 -0.85 11.94 28.81
C GLN A 43 -0.16 12.10 27.45
N VAL A 44 -0.18 11.05 26.64
CA VAL A 44 0.29 11.11 25.24
C VAL A 44 -0.72 11.88 24.40
N VAL A 45 -0.33 13.09 23.98
CA VAL A 45 -1.17 14.02 23.19
C VAL A 45 -0.77 14.10 21.73
N GLY A 46 0.38 13.53 21.35
CA GLY A 46 0.86 13.45 19.98
C GLY A 46 1.74 12.23 19.74
N VAL A 47 1.79 11.76 18.49
CA VAL A 47 2.64 10.64 18.07
C VAL A 47 3.07 10.83 16.62
N ILE A 48 4.29 10.41 16.29
CA ILE A 48 4.77 10.23 14.92
C ILE A 48 5.65 8.97 14.87
N ARG A 49 5.66 8.31 13.72
CA ARG A 49 6.48 7.13 13.47
C ARG A 49 7.41 7.42 12.31
N GLY A 50 8.59 6.84 12.35
CA GLY A 50 9.53 6.88 11.23
C GLY A 50 10.26 5.56 11.06
N CYS A 51 10.58 5.24 9.82
CA CYS A 51 11.48 4.14 9.49
C CYS A 51 12.44 4.56 8.38
N ILE A 52 13.53 3.81 8.22
CA ILE A 52 14.53 4.04 7.18
C ILE A 52 14.63 2.78 6.32
N LYS A 53 14.55 2.97 5.01
CA LYS A 53 14.78 1.95 4.00
C LYS A 53 15.86 2.37 3.03
N ILE A 54 16.51 1.38 2.43
CA ILE A 54 17.48 1.60 1.37
C ILE A 54 16.80 1.26 0.06
N VAL A 55 16.70 2.24 -0.82
CA VAL A 55 16.09 2.08 -2.14
C VAL A 55 17.13 2.28 -3.22
N THR A 56 16.97 1.56 -4.32
CA THR A 56 17.73 1.79 -5.54
C THR A 56 16.88 2.59 -6.52
N ARG A 57 17.56 3.36 -7.36
CA ARG A 57 17.00 3.90 -8.60
C ARG A 57 17.91 3.45 -9.72
N GLY A 58 17.42 2.63 -10.64
CA GLY A 58 18.34 2.09 -11.65
C GLY A 58 19.36 1.13 -11.05
N ASN A 59 20.39 0.88 -11.86
CA ASN A 59 21.66 0.31 -11.44
C ASN A 59 22.60 1.36 -10.81
N SER A 60 22.09 2.54 -10.44
CA SER A 60 22.90 3.75 -10.38
C SER A 60 23.39 4.10 -8.98
N VAL A 61 22.51 4.13 -7.96
CA VAL A 61 22.88 4.54 -6.58
C VAL A 61 21.90 3.98 -5.54
N ASP A 62 22.44 3.47 -4.43
CA ASP A 62 21.68 3.17 -3.21
C ASP A 62 21.39 4.45 -2.42
N LEU A 63 20.13 4.67 -2.06
CA LEU A 63 19.69 5.82 -1.30
C LEU A 63 19.06 5.41 0.02
N LYS A 64 19.49 6.02 1.13
CA LYS A 64 18.80 5.89 2.42
C LYS A 64 17.66 6.89 2.49
N LEU A 65 16.45 6.38 2.64
CA LEU A 65 15.22 7.14 2.61
C LEU A 65 14.43 6.92 3.90
N ALA A 66 14.05 8.00 4.56
CA ALA A 66 13.17 7.96 5.72
C ALA A 66 11.70 8.07 5.30
N TYR A 67 10.84 7.19 5.81
CA TYR A 67 9.40 7.31 5.69
C TYR A 67 8.80 7.81 7.01
N LEU A 68 8.10 8.93 6.95
CA LEU A 68 7.38 9.53 8.08
C LEU A 68 5.89 9.19 7.95
N LEU A 69 5.33 8.56 8.99
CA LEU A 69 3.95 8.08 8.96
C LEU A 69 3.26 8.21 10.31
N GLY A 70 1.93 8.15 10.26
CA GLY A 70 1.08 8.08 11.45
C GLY A 70 1.18 9.30 12.37
N LEU A 71 1.54 10.47 11.86
CA LEU A 71 1.54 11.73 12.61
C LEU A 71 0.12 12.04 13.08
N ARG A 72 -0.07 12.11 14.39
CA ARG A 72 -1.35 12.46 15.00
C ARG A 72 -1.14 13.38 16.19
N VAL A 73 -1.97 14.40 16.30
CA VAL A 73 -2.07 15.29 17.47
C VAL A 73 -3.53 15.33 17.90
N SER A 74 -3.73 15.12 19.21
CA SER A 74 -5.05 15.10 19.83
C SER A 74 -5.77 16.42 19.56
N PRO A 75 -7.09 16.41 19.22
CA PRO A 75 -7.80 17.62 18.82
C PRO A 75 -7.65 18.82 19.77
N PRO A 76 -7.72 18.67 21.11
CA PRO A 76 -7.57 19.79 22.05
C PRO A 76 -6.17 20.41 22.06
N HIS A 77 -5.14 19.66 21.65
CA HIS A 77 -3.75 20.09 21.67
C HIS A 77 -3.22 20.46 20.27
N ARG A 78 -4.11 20.58 19.27
CA ARG A 78 -3.74 21.05 17.94
C ARG A 78 -3.39 22.53 17.99
N ARG A 79 -2.60 22.97 17.01
CA ARG A 79 -2.14 24.37 16.85
C ARG A 79 -1.19 24.88 17.95
N LEU A 80 -0.74 24.01 18.85
CA LEU A 80 0.30 24.31 19.85
C LEU A 80 1.74 23.99 19.39
N GLY A 81 1.97 23.83 18.08
CA GLY A 81 3.29 23.49 17.53
C GLY A 81 3.76 22.03 17.74
N ILE A 82 2.98 21.19 18.42
CA ILE A 82 3.34 19.78 18.74
C ILE A 82 3.71 18.98 17.48
N GLY A 83 2.90 19.06 16.42
CA GLY A 83 3.15 18.32 15.19
C GLY A 83 4.46 18.73 14.50
N THR A 84 4.78 20.02 14.53
CA THR A 84 6.04 20.55 13.99
C THR A 84 7.24 20.02 14.78
N LYS A 85 7.19 20.09 16.12
CA LYS A 85 8.25 19.57 16.99
C LYS A 85 8.47 18.07 16.78
N LEU A 86 7.41 17.28 16.68
CA LEU A 86 7.49 15.84 16.41
C LEU A 86 8.20 15.54 15.07
N ILE A 87 7.88 16.30 14.02
CA ILE A 87 8.55 16.17 12.71
C ILE A 87 10.03 16.54 12.83
N GLU A 88 10.35 17.67 13.45
CA GLU A 88 11.74 18.14 13.62
C GLU A 88 12.62 17.12 14.34
N HIS A 89 12.14 16.56 15.45
CA HIS A 89 12.90 15.57 16.22
C HIS A 89 13.04 14.25 15.44
N LEU A 90 12.02 13.86 14.67
CA LEU A 90 12.10 12.68 13.84
C LEU A 90 13.07 12.87 12.67
N GLU A 91 13.07 14.04 12.03
CA GLU A 91 14.03 14.39 10.99
C GLU A 91 15.47 14.38 11.50
N GLU A 92 15.69 14.87 12.72
CA GLU A 92 17.01 14.84 13.37
C GLU A 92 17.48 13.40 13.60
N TRP A 93 16.61 12.54 14.13
CA TRP A 93 16.90 11.11 14.25
C TRP A 93 17.20 10.48 12.87
N CYS A 94 16.42 10.80 11.83
CA CYS A 94 16.63 10.30 10.48
C CYS A 94 18.00 10.71 9.92
N LYS A 95 18.42 11.97 10.11
CA LYS A 95 19.75 12.45 9.71
C LYS A 95 20.86 11.72 10.45
N GLN A 96 20.71 11.50 11.76
CA GLN A 96 21.68 10.75 12.58
C GLN A 96 21.84 9.30 12.11
N LYS A 97 20.77 8.71 11.55
CA LYS A 97 20.81 7.37 10.93
C LYS A 97 21.26 7.39 9.46
N GLY A 98 21.61 8.56 8.94
CA GLY A 98 22.16 8.75 7.60
C GLY A 98 21.13 8.74 6.48
N ALA A 99 19.86 9.05 6.77
CA ALA A 99 18.86 9.24 5.73
C ALA A 99 19.14 10.50 4.91
N ASN A 100 19.20 10.35 3.58
CA ASN A 100 19.45 11.46 2.67
C ASN A 100 18.18 12.29 2.44
N TYR A 101 17.04 11.61 2.34
CA TYR A 101 15.74 12.21 2.11
C TYR A 101 14.74 11.68 3.13
N ALA A 102 13.69 12.45 3.37
CA ALA A 102 12.51 12.04 4.11
C ALA A 102 11.29 12.21 3.22
N TYR A 103 10.36 11.26 3.26
CA TYR A 103 9.08 11.38 2.57
C TYR A 103 7.92 11.01 3.48
N MET A 104 6.74 11.50 3.13
CA MET A 104 5.48 11.19 3.78
C MET A 104 4.39 11.10 2.72
N ALA A 105 3.34 10.34 3.02
CA ALA A 105 2.15 10.25 2.18
C ALA A 105 0.96 10.81 2.96
N THR A 106 0.06 11.50 2.27
CA THR A 106 -1.20 11.98 2.82
C THR A 106 -2.25 12.10 1.73
N GLU A 107 -3.52 11.87 2.08
CA GLU A 107 -4.64 12.12 1.19
C GLU A 107 -4.64 13.57 0.69
N CYS A 108 -4.98 13.79 -0.58
CA CYS A 108 -5.02 15.11 -1.20
C CYS A 108 -5.99 16.11 -0.53
N THR A 109 -6.98 15.62 0.20
CA THR A 109 -7.98 16.41 0.95
C THR A 109 -7.51 16.81 2.35
N ASN A 110 -6.40 16.24 2.85
CA ASN A 110 -5.88 16.53 4.18
C ASN A 110 -5.04 17.81 4.18
N GLU A 111 -5.71 18.96 3.98
CA GLU A 111 -5.09 20.27 3.90
C GLU A 111 -4.24 20.62 5.14
N ALA A 112 -4.64 20.15 6.32
CA ALA A 112 -3.89 20.38 7.55
C ALA A 112 -2.51 19.71 7.52
N SER A 113 -2.44 18.46 7.07
CA SER A 113 -1.18 17.72 6.89
C SER A 113 -0.35 18.33 5.77
N ILE A 114 -0.96 18.59 4.62
CA ILE A 114 -0.28 19.20 3.46
C ILE A 114 0.36 20.53 3.86
N ASN A 115 -0.39 21.45 4.49
CA ASN A 115 0.13 22.75 4.89
C ASN A 115 1.22 22.63 5.96
N LEU A 116 1.13 21.67 6.89
CA LEU A 116 2.17 21.44 7.89
C LEU A 116 3.48 21.03 7.21
N PHE A 117 3.45 20.02 6.35
CA PHE A 117 4.66 19.51 5.71
C PHE A 117 5.23 20.47 4.68
N THR A 118 4.41 21.06 3.80
CA THR A 118 4.92 21.87 2.70
C THR A 118 5.24 23.31 3.08
N LYS A 119 4.42 23.94 3.93
CA LYS A 119 4.61 25.36 4.29
C LYS A 119 5.48 25.55 5.54
N LYS A 120 5.50 24.59 6.47
CA LYS A 120 6.25 24.72 7.73
C LYS A 120 7.49 23.85 7.82
N CYS A 121 7.43 22.62 7.29
CA CYS A 121 8.54 21.68 7.43
C CYS A 121 9.42 21.57 6.17
N GLY A 122 9.14 22.31 5.10
CA GLY A 122 10.00 22.39 3.92
C GLY A 122 9.98 21.15 3.02
N TYR A 123 8.87 20.42 2.98
CA TYR A 123 8.66 19.34 2.02
C TYR A 123 8.09 19.89 0.71
N SER A 124 8.45 19.25 -0.40
CA SER A 124 7.88 19.53 -1.72
C SER A 124 7.02 18.36 -2.17
N ARG A 125 5.93 18.63 -2.90
CA ARG A 125 5.14 17.56 -3.52
C ARG A 125 5.98 16.90 -4.60
N ALA A 126 6.08 15.57 -4.54
CA ALA A 126 6.94 14.80 -5.44
C ALA A 126 6.13 13.92 -6.39
N LYS A 127 5.12 13.19 -5.88
CA LYS A 127 4.35 12.20 -6.64
C LYS A 127 2.90 12.15 -6.18
N SER A 128 2.04 11.67 -7.09
CA SER A 128 0.65 11.33 -6.82
C SER A 128 0.45 9.84 -7.08
N LEU A 129 -0.09 9.13 -6.11
CA LEU A 129 -0.42 7.71 -6.20
C LEU A 129 -1.92 7.52 -6.03
N ASN A 130 -2.44 6.44 -6.61
CA ASN A 130 -3.83 6.06 -6.52
C ASN A 130 -3.95 4.77 -5.70
N MET A 131 -4.76 4.83 -4.66
CA MET A 131 -5.17 3.64 -3.93
C MET A 131 -6.35 2.97 -4.64
N LEU A 132 -6.10 1.80 -5.22
CA LEU A 132 -7.07 0.99 -5.93
C LEU A 132 -7.63 -0.05 -4.97
N VAL A 133 -8.92 0.06 -4.65
CA VAL A 133 -9.58 -0.81 -3.67
C VAL A 133 -10.59 -1.71 -4.34
N GLN A 134 -10.42 -3.03 -4.17
CA GLN A 134 -11.35 -4.05 -4.62
C GLN A 134 -11.94 -4.80 -3.42
N PRO A 135 -13.24 -4.68 -3.16
CA PRO A 135 -13.90 -5.46 -2.12
C PRO A 135 -13.82 -6.98 -2.40
N VAL A 136 -13.70 -7.79 -1.34
CA VAL A 136 -13.73 -9.25 -1.46
C VAL A 136 -15.18 -9.72 -1.48
N HIS A 137 -15.69 -9.95 -2.69
CA HIS A 137 -17.04 -10.47 -2.94
C HIS A 137 -17.20 -11.95 -2.61
N ALA A 138 -18.45 -12.38 -2.42
CA ALA A 138 -18.81 -13.76 -2.09
C ALA A 138 -18.59 -14.77 -3.24
N HIS A 139 -18.55 -14.30 -4.50
CA HIS A 139 -18.42 -15.16 -5.68
C HIS A 139 -16.98 -15.24 -6.19
N TYR A 140 -16.58 -16.46 -6.56
CA TYR A 140 -15.31 -16.68 -7.25
C TYR A 140 -15.27 -15.94 -8.59
N LYS A 141 -14.12 -15.35 -8.89
CA LYS A 141 -13.81 -14.80 -10.21
C LYS A 141 -13.40 -15.94 -11.14
N PRO A 142 -14.00 -16.02 -12.34
CA PRO A 142 -13.66 -17.06 -13.30
C PRO A 142 -12.23 -16.86 -13.80
N MET A 143 -11.48 -17.96 -13.97
CA MET A 143 -10.19 -17.95 -14.62
C MET A 143 -10.32 -18.47 -16.05
N SER A 144 -9.74 -17.75 -17.02
CA SER A 144 -9.72 -18.19 -18.41
C SER A 144 -8.91 -19.48 -18.55
N SER A 145 -9.48 -20.46 -19.26
CA SER A 145 -8.82 -21.75 -19.52
C SER A 145 -7.50 -21.63 -20.30
N GLY A 146 -7.24 -20.49 -20.97
CA GLY A 146 -6.00 -20.22 -21.71
C GLY A 146 -4.87 -19.59 -20.88
N ILE A 147 -5.09 -19.30 -19.60
CA ILE A 147 -4.11 -18.65 -18.71
C ILE A 147 -3.61 -19.66 -17.67
N ALA A 148 -2.30 -19.65 -17.41
CA ALA A 148 -1.69 -20.34 -16.28
C ALA A 148 -1.21 -19.32 -15.27
N VAL A 149 -1.51 -19.56 -13.98
CA VAL A 149 -0.96 -18.83 -12.85
C VAL A 149 0.05 -19.74 -12.15
N VAL A 150 1.25 -19.24 -11.91
CA VAL A 150 2.34 -20.01 -11.29
C VAL A 150 2.85 -19.23 -10.08
N GLY A 151 2.99 -19.92 -8.94
CA GLY A 151 3.67 -19.39 -7.77
C GLY A 151 5.19 -19.43 -7.96
N LEU A 152 5.86 -18.32 -7.66
CA LEU A 152 7.30 -18.18 -7.81
C LEU A 152 8.00 -18.35 -6.46
N PRO A 153 9.07 -19.17 -6.36
CA PRO A 153 9.94 -19.16 -5.19
C PRO A 153 10.54 -17.77 -4.95
N PRO A 154 10.72 -17.33 -3.69
CA PRO A 154 11.19 -15.97 -3.37
C PRO A 154 12.47 -15.56 -4.11
N ARG A 155 13.46 -16.46 -4.22
CA ARG A 155 14.72 -16.19 -4.93
C ARG A 155 14.49 -15.87 -6.41
N LEU A 156 13.61 -16.61 -7.08
CA LEU A 156 13.30 -16.39 -8.49
C LEU A 156 12.52 -15.09 -8.67
N ALA A 157 11.53 -14.85 -7.81
CA ALA A 157 10.76 -13.60 -7.79
C ALA A 157 11.68 -12.38 -7.61
N GLY A 158 12.66 -12.47 -6.71
CA GLY A 158 13.64 -11.41 -6.46
C GLY A 158 14.49 -11.09 -7.70
N THR A 159 15.00 -12.12 -8.40
CA THR A 159 15.70 -11.94 -9.68
C THR A 159 14.81 -11.27 -10.73
N MET A 160 13.56 -11.72 -10.86
CA MET A 160 12.62 -11.15 -11.83
C MET A 160 12.28 -9.69 -11.51
N TYR A 161 12.03 -9.36 -10.24
CA TYR A 161 11.77 -8.00 -9.81
C TYR A 161 12.94 -7.07 -10.05
N LYS A 162 14.17 -7.47 -9.72
CA LYS A 162 15.37 -6.68 -10.03
C LYS A 162 15.49 -6.36 -11.52
N HIS A 163 15.14 -7.31 -12.40
CA HIS A 163 15.16 -7.09 -13.84
C HIS A 163 14.02 -6.17 -14.31
N MET A 164 12.78 -6.39 -13.84
CA MET A 164 11.59 -5.67 -14.29
C MET A 164 11.52 -4.23 -13.75
N PHE A 165 11.98 -4.03 -12.53
CA PHE A 165 11.92 -2.77 -11.81
C PHE A 165 13.25 -2.00 -11.82
N VAL A 166 14.17 -2.37 -12.71
CA VAL A 166 15.48 -1.71 -12.84
C VAL A 166 15.33 -0.20 -12.92
N ASN A 167 14.39 0.33 -13.71
CA ASN A 167 14.17 1.77 -13.88
C ASN A 167 13.07 2.36 -12.97
N SER A 168 12.56 1.59 -12.02
CA SER A 168 11.56 2.10 -11.07
C SER A 168 12.22 2.94 -9.99
N GLU A 169 11.45 3.87 -9.45
CA GLU A 169 11.83 4.58 -8.23
C GLU A 169 11.39 3.78 -7.00
N PHE A 170 12.09 3.99 -5.88
CA PHE A 170 11.79 3.36 -4.58
C PHE A 170 11.94 1.83 -4.54
N PHE A 171 12.65 1.22 -5.50
CA PHE A 171 12.86 -0.22 -5.48
C PHE A 171 13.69 -0.63 -4.23
N PRO A 172 13.19 -1.50 -3.34
CA PRO A 172 13.89 -1.83 -2.11
C PRO A 172 15.14 -2.66 -2.39
N LYS A 173 16.29 -2.21 -1.88
CA LYS A 173 17.56 -2.95 -1.99
C LYS A 173 17.44 -4.36 -1.37
N ASP A 174 16.64 -4.46 -0.31
CA ASP A 174 16.39 -5.67 0.45
C ASP A 174 15.13 -6.44 -0.01
N ILE A 175 14.77 -6.37 -1.30
CA ILE A 175 13.57 -7.05 -1.85
C ILE A 175 13.48 -8.54 -1.46
N GLU A 176 14.61 -9.23 -1.32
CA GLU A 176 14.64 -10.64 -0.91
C GLU A 176 14.09 -10.86 0.51
N LEU A 177 14.32 -9.91 1.44
CA LEU A 177 13.78 -9.95 2.79
C LEU A 177 12.26 -9.74 2.79
N ILE A 178 11.76 -8.88 1.89
CA ILE A 178 10.32 -8.67 1.72
C ILE A 178 9.68 -9.96 1.19
N LEU A 179 10.24 -10.53 0.13
CA LEU A 179 9.71 -11.73 -0.53
C LEU A 179 9.75 -12.99 0.35
N SER A 180 10.69 -13.07 1.30
CA SER A 180 10.79 -14.19 2.25
C SER A 180 10.08 -13.95 3.59
N ASN A 181 9.46 -12.77 3.77
CA ASN A 181 8.73 -12.46 4.98
C ASN A 181 7.46 -13.33 5.10
N LYS A 182 7.10 -13.73 6.32
CA LYS A 182 5.86 -14.50 6.61
C LYS A 182 4.58 -13.78 6.20
N LEU A 183 4.61 -12.45 6.11
CA LEU A 183 3.48 -11.65 5.63
C LEU A 183 3.36 -11.65 4.10
N ASN A 184 4.40 -12.02 3.36
CA ASN A 184 4.28 -12.25 1.92
C ASN A 184 3.65 -13.62 1.67
N LEU A 185 2.39 -13.63 1.22
CA LEU A 185 1.65 -14.85 0.90
C LEU A 185 2.17 -15.52 -0.37
N GLY A 186 2.90 -14.79 -1.20
CA GLY A 186 3.57 -15.32 -2.37
C GLY A 186 3.66 -14.32 -3.50
N THR A 187 4.53 -14.65 -4.46
CA THR A 187 4.63 -13.97 -5.75
C THR A 187 4.02 -14.85 -6.82
N PHE A 188 3.12 -14.30 -7.61
CA PHE A 188 2.38 -15.04 -8.62
C PHE A 188 2.60 -14.41 -9.99
N MET A 189 2.81 -15.27 -11.00
CA MET A 189 2.96 -14.86 -12.38
C MET A 189 1.89 -15.52 -13.24
N ALA A 190 1.22 -14.73 -14.09
CA ALA A 190 0.30 -15.23 -15.10
C ALA A 190 0.93 -15.16 -16.47
N ILE A 191 0.82 -16.27 -17.21
CA ILE A 191 1.27 -16.40 -18.58
C ILE A 191 0.24 -17.15 -19.43
N PRO A 192 0.18 -16.91 -20.75
CA PRO A 192 -0.59 -17.76 -21.65
C PRO A 192 -0.10 -19.21 -21.58
N LYS A 193 -1.01 -20.18 -21.44
CA LYS A 193 -0.68 -21.61 -21.30
C LYS A 193 0.26 -22.14 -22.39
N LYS A 194 0.14 -21.62 -23.62
CA LYS A 194 1.03 -21.96 -24.74
C LYS A 194 2.52 -21.69 -24.49
N TYR A 195 2.85 -20.80 -23.56
CA TYR A 195 4.24 -20.49 -23.19
C TYR A 195 4.73 -21.25 -21.97
N LEU A 196 3.84 -21.89 -21.19
CA LEU A 196 4.22 -22.60 -19.96
C LEU A 196 5.23 -23.73 -20.21
N PRO A 197 5.10 -24.61 -21.23
CA PRO A 197 6.08 -25.66 -21.49
C PRO A 197 7.44 -25.13 -21.99
N LYS A 198 7.46 -23.92 -22.55
CA LYS A 198 8.66 -23.30 -23.13
C LYS A 198 9.40 -22.40 -22.13
N TRP A 199 8.77 -22.13 -20.99
CA TRP A 199 9.32 -21.24 -19.99
C TRP A 199 10.25 -22.02 -19.07
N ASP A 200 11.55 -21.72 -19.15
CA ASP A 200 12.55 -22.20 -18.21
C ASP A 200 12.98 -21.05 -17.29
N PRO A 201 12.55 -21.06 -16.01
CA PRO A 201 12.92 -20.02 -15.05
C PRO A 201 14.43 -19.97 -14.77
N LYS A 202 15.14 -21.11 -14.89
CA LYS A 202 16.58 -21.21 -14.59
C LYS A 202 17.43 -20.58 -15.69
N ARG A 203 16.93 -20.57 -16.94
CA ARG A 203 17.59 -19.92 -18.09
C ARG A 203 17.32 -18.42 -18.16
N GLY A 204 16.51 -17.86 -17.26
CA GLY A 204 16.18 -16.43 -17.25
C GLY A 204 15.33 -15.97 -18.43
N ILE A 205 14.68 -16.91 -19.15
CA ILE A 205 13.85 -16.58 -20.31
C ILE A 205 12.55 -15.97 -19.80
N ILE A 206 12.35 -14.68 -20.09
CA ILE A 206 11.12 -13.97 -19.73
C ILE A 206 10.07 -14.17 -20.84
N PRO A 207 8.88 -14.70 -20.54
CA PRO A 207 7.83 -14.88 -21.53
C PRO A 207 7.46 -13.55 -22.23
N PRO A 208 7.11 -13.58 -23.53
CA PRO A 208 6.83 -12.36 -24.29
C PRO A 208 5.56 -11.64 -23.83
N SER A 209 4.65 -12.34 -23.14
CA SER A 209 3.51 -11.73 -22.45
C SER A 209 3.34 -12.37 -21.09
N LEU A 210 3.36 -11.54 -20.05
CA LEU A 210 3.22 -11.95 -18.66
C LEU A 210 2.58 -10.83 -17.84
N ALA A 211 2.04 -11.22 -16.69
CA ALA A 211 1.80 -10.33 -15.57
C ALA A 211 2.41 -10.96 -14.32
N ILE A 212 2.86 -10.15 -13.36
CA ILE A 212 3.41 -10.58 -12.08
C ILE A 212 2.96 -9.62 -10.98
N LEU A 213 2.71 -10.16 -9.80
CA LEU A 213 2.47 -9.40 -8.57
C LEU A 213 2.84 -10.25 -7.35
N SER A 214 2.97 -9.61 -6.21
CA SER A 214 3.08 -10.26 -4.90
C SER A 214 1.96 -9.82 -3.98
N VAL A 215 1.65 -10.63 -2.97
CA VAL A 215 0.52 -10.41 -2.06
C VAL A 215 1.03 -10.33 -0.63
N TRP A 216 0.80 -9.20 0.02
CA TRP A 216 1.14 -8.95 1.41
C TRP A 216 -0.09 -9.01 2.32
N ASN A 217 0.01 -9.77 3.40
CA ASN A 217 -1.06 -9.96 4.38
C ASN A 217 -0.99 -8.91 5.49
N THR A 218 -1.89 -7.92 5.46
CA THR A 218 -1.96 -6.90 6.51
C THR A 218 -2.83 -7.29 7.70
N LYS A 219 -3.57 -8.41 7.64
CA LYS A 219 -4.49 -8.84 8.70
C LYS A 219 -3.79 -9.10 10.04
N HIS A 220 -2.49 -9.40 9.99
CA HIS A 220 -1.63 -9.60 11.16
C HIS A 220 -0.89 -8.31 11.59
N VAL A 221 -1.11 -7.20 10.88
CA VAL A 221 -0.53 -5.89 11.15
C VAL A 221 -1.58 -4.98 11.76
N PHE A 222 -2.74 -4.84 11.13
CA PHE A 222 -3.87 -4.05 11.62
C PHE A 222 -5.19 -4.57 11.03
N LYS A 223 -6.30 -4.11 11.61
CA LYS A 223 -7.64 -4.28 11.05
C LYS A 223 -8.27 -2.95 10.74
N LEU A 224 -9.22 -2.98 9.83
CA LEU A 224 -10.05 -1.85 9.42
C LEU A 224 -11.49 -2.11 9.84
N GLU A 225 -12.20 -1.03 10.14
CA GLU A 225 -13.63 -1.06 10.44
C GLU A 225 -14.29 0.20 9.89
N VAL A 226 -15.36 0.06 9.12
CA VAL A 226 -16.14 1.20 8.62
C VAL A 226 -17.18 1.59 9.66
N LYS A 227 -17.04 2.81 10.21
CA LYS A 227 -17.96 3.41 11.20
C LYS A 227 -18.73 4.57 10.60
N GLY A 228 -19.77 5.04 11.29
CA GLY A 228 -20.56 6.21 10.89
C GLY A 228 -21.58 5.98 9.76
N VAL A 229 -21.85 4.74 9.38
CA VAL A 229 -22.88 4.38 8.38
C VAL A 229 -24.25 4.24 9.06
N SER A 230 -25.30 4.78 8.44
CA SER A 230 -26.66 4.76 9.00
C SER A 230 -27.21 3.33 9.18
N PRO A 231 -28.08 3.08 10.17
CA PRO A 231 -28.66 1.75 10.39
C PRO A 231 -29.40 1.19 9.17
N LEU A 232 -30.11 2.05 8.43
CA LEU A 232 -30.82 1.69 7.19
C LEU A 232 -29.85 1.22 6.10
N ALA A 233 -28.74 1.93 5.89
CA ALA A 233 -27.74 1.52 4.91
C ALA A 233 -27.06 0.21 5.31
N ARG A 234 -26.78 0.01 6.61
CA ARG A 234 -26.26 -1.27 7.13
C ARG A 234 -27.23 -2.42 6.91
N ALA A 235 -28.51 -2.22 7.17
CA ALA A 235 -29.56 -3.21 6.92
C ALA A 235 -29.67 -3.53 5.42
N GLY A 236 -29.61 -2.51 4.55
CA GLY A 236 -29.56 -2.69 3.10
C GLY A 236 -28.39 -3.57 2.65
N CYS A 237 -27.17 -3.29 3.14
CA CYS A 237 -26.00 -4.14 2.87
C CYS A 237 -26.15 -5.57 3.39
N LEU A 238 -26.82 -5.77 4.54
CA LEU A 238 -27.11 -7.10 5.05
C LEU A 238 -28.07 -7.85 4.13
N VAL A 239 -29.15 -7.18 3.68
CA VAL A 239 -30.15 -7.76 2.77
C VAL A 239 -29.49 -8.13 1.43
N THR A 240 -28.66 -7.27 0.86
CA THR A 240 -27.97 -7.60 -0.41
C THR A 240 -27.04 -8.80 -0.26
N ARG A 241 -26.36 -8.95 0.89
CA ARG A 241 -25.57 -10.16 1.19
C ARG A 241 -26.42 -11.42 1.33
N LEU A 242 -27.56 -11.33 2.03
CA LEU A 242 -28.48 -12.46 2.19
C LEU A 242 -29.07 -12.89 0.84
N LEU A 243 -29.50 -11.94 0.01
CA LEU A 243 -29.99 -12.23 -1.33
C LEU A 243 -28.94 -12.88 -2.21
N ASP A 244 -27.70 -12.41 -2.13
CA ASP A 244 -26.58 -12.98 -2.88
C ASP A 244 -26.23 -14.42 -2.45
N GLN A 245 -26.41 -14.73 -1.16
CA GLN A 245 -26.26 -16.09 -0.64
C GLN A 245 -27.42 -17.02 -1.07
N LEU A 246 -28.66 -16.51 -1.08
CA LEU A 246 -29.85 -17.27 -1.46
C LEU A 246 -29.98 -17.47 -2.97
N MET A 247 -29.44 -16.54 -3.77
CA MET A 247 -29.56 -16.55 -5.24
C MET A 247 -28.19 -16.37 -5.93
N PRO A 248 -27.24 -17.32 -5.77
CA PRO A 248 -25.88 -17.19 -6.29
C PRO A 248 -25.81 -17.12 -7.82
N CYS A 249 -26.85 -17.60 -8.53
CA CYS A 249 -26.96 -17.50 -9.99
C CYS A 249 -27.06 -16.06 -10.49
N LEU A 250 -27.58 -15.13 -9.69
CA LEU A 250 -27.73 -13.72 -10.04
C LEU A 250 -26.42 -12.92 -9.93
N ARG A 251 -25.40 -13.47 -9.23
CA ARG A 251 -24.08 -12.84 -9.02
C ARG A 251 -24.20 -11.37 -8.61
N LEU A 252 -25.04 -11.09 -7.62
CA LEU A 252 -25.26 -9.73 -7.16
C LEU A 252 -23.93 -9.16 -6.65
N PRO A 253 -23.62 -7.89 -6.91
CA PRO A 253 -22.44 -7.23 -6.36
C PRO A 253 -22.67 -6.95 -4.87
N SER A 254 -22.65 -8.00 -4.05
CA SER A 254 -22.84 -7.90 -2.61
C SER A 254 -21.62 -7.24 -1.96
N PHE A 255 -21.90 -6.27 -1.09
CA PHE A 255 -20.87 -5.54 -0.39
C PHE A 255 -20.37 -6.36 0.81
N PRO A 256 -19.06 -6.62 0.94
CA PRO A 256 -18.53 -7.41 2.05
C PRO A 256 -18.87 -6.77 3.40
N ASP A 257 -18.80 -7.57 4.47
CA ASP A 257 -19.07 -7.07 5.82
C ASP A 257 -17.90 -6.25 6.37
N VAL A 258 -17.75 -5.03 5.85
CA VAL A 258 -16.73 -4.06 6.27
C VAL A 258 -17.09 -3.30 7.55
N PHE A 259 -18.26 -3.58 8.13
CA PHE A 259 -18.73 -2.98 9.39
C PHE A 259 -18.21 -3.71 10.63
N ARG A 260 -17.60 -4.88 10.44
CA ARG A 260 -16.85 -5.61 11.46
C ARG A 260 -15.36 -5.50 11.16
N PRO A 261 -14.46 -5.66 12.15
CA PRO A 261 -13.02 -5.63 11.91
C PRO A 261 -12.60 -6.63 10.84
N PHE A 262 -12.11 -6.13 9.72
CA PHE A 262 -11.58 -6.90 8.59
C PHE A 262 -10.15 -6.49 8.32
N GLY A 263 -9.34 -7.35 7.71
CA GLY A 263 -8.04 -6.92 7.17
C GLY A 263 -8.03 -6.99 5.66
N LEU A 264 -6.87 -6.69 5.07
CA LEU A 264 -6.74 -6.57 3.62
C LEU A 264 -5.52 -7.29 3.07
N TYR A 265 -5.60 -7.65 1.80
CA TYR A 265 -4.43 -8.04 1.03
C TYR A 265 -3.90 -6.84 0.27
N PHE A 266 -2.63 -6.53 0.45
CA PHE A 266 -1.95 -5.48 -0.29
C PHE A 266 -1.17 -6.11 -1.47
N LEU A 267 -1.52 -5.72 -2.68
CA LEU A 267 -0.82 -6.11 -3.89
C LEU A 267 0.38 -5.18 -4.10
N TYR A 268 1.55 -5.76 -4.32
CA TYR A 268 2.77 -4.99 -4.58
C TYR A 268 3.62 -5.63 -5.69
N GLY A 269 4.56 -4.86 -6.24
CA GLY A 269 5.39 -5.31 -7.36
C GLY A 269 4.57 -5.70 -8.59
N LEU A 270 3.49 -4.97 -8.87
CA LEU A 270 2.63 -5.19 -10.03
C LEU A 270 3.39 -4.81 -11.30
N HIS A 271 3.51 -5.75 -12.23
CA HIS A 271 4.09 -5.49 -13.54
C HIS A 271 3.40 -6.33 -14.61
N MET A 272 3.21 -5.76 -15.79
CA MET A 272 2.65 -6.47 -16.94
C MET A 272 3.42 -6.12 -18.22
N LYS A 273 3.56 -7.11 -19.10
CA LYS A 273 4.29 -6.98 -20.37
C LYS A 273 3.55 -7.71 -21.49
N GLY A 274 3.67 -7.17 -22.70
CA GLY A 274 3.20 -7.80 -23.94
C GLY A 274 1.72 -7.59 -24.24
N LYS A 275 1.28 -8.01 -25.43
CA LYS A 275 -0.07 -7.75 -25.97
C LYS A 275 -1.20 -8.26 -25.07
N SER A 276 -0.97 -9.38 -24.37
CA SER A 276 -1.95 -9.97 -23.44
C SER A 276 -1.77 -9.52 -21.99
N GLY A 277 -0.81 -8.62 -21.69
CA GLY A 277 -0.44 -8.23 -20.33
C GLY A 277 -1.62 -7.77 -19.48
N ALA A 278 -2.48 -6.92 -20.03
CA ALA A 278 -3.65 -6.41 -19.30
C ALA A 278 -4.64 -7.54 -18.92
N GLY A 279 -4.90 -8.47 -19.85
CA GLY A 279 -5.75 -9.63 -19.59
C GLY A 279 -5.16 -10.57 -18.53
N LEU A 280 -3.84 -10.76 -18.56
CA LEU A 280 -3.11 -11.58 -17.57
C LEU A 280 -3.14 -10.94 -16.18
N MET A 281 -2.97 -9.61 -16.09
CA MET A 281 -3.03 -8.90 -14.82
C MET A 281 -4.44 -8.95 -14.21
N ARG A 282 -5.51 -8.77 -15.01
CA ARG A 282 -6.89 -8.98 -14.52
C ARG A 282 -7.13 -10.40 -14.01
N ALA A 283 -6.57 -11.40 -14.70
CA ALA A 283 -6.65 -12.79 -14.26
C ALA A 283 -5.90 -13.01 -12.94
N LEU A 284 -4.73 -12.39 -12.74
CA LEU A 284 -4.02 -12.42 -11.45
C LEU A 284 -4.81 -11.74 -10.34
N CYS A 285 -5.38 -10.56 -10.58
CA CYS A 285 -6.24 -9.91 -9.58
C CYS A 285 -7.45 -10.78 -9.23
N GLY A 286 -8.04 -11.47 -10.22
CA GLY A 286 -9.11 -12.45 -9.98
C GLY A 286 -8.64 -13.66 -9.16
N PHE A 287 -7.44 -14.18 -9.43
CA PHE A 287 -6.82 -15.24 -8.64
C PHE A 287 -6.59 -14.81 -7.19
N VAL A 288 -6.04 -13.62 -6.95
CA VAL A 288 -5.83 -13.11 -5.59
C VAL A 288 -7.17 -12.82 -4.89
N HIS A 289 -8.19 -12.37 -5.62
CA HIS A 289 -9.55 -12.24 -5.07
C HIS A 289 -10.09 -13.57 -4.58
N ASN A 290 -9.89 -14.66 -5.33
CA ASN A 290 -10.28 -15.99 -4.89
C ASN A 290 -9.47 -16.44 -3.65
N MET A 291 -8.16 -16.17 -3.60
CA MET A 291 -7.35 -16.42 -2.40
C MET A 291 -7.85 -15.64 -1.17
N ALA A 292 -8.23 -14.37 -1.36
CA ALA A 292 -8.73 -13.51 -0.29
C ALA A 292 -10.11 -13.97 0.19
N ARG A 293 -10.95 -14.45 -0.72
CA ARG A 293 -12.27 -15.02 -0.43
C ARG A 293 -12.14 -16.29 0.43
N ASP A 294 -11.17 -17.14 0.13
CA ASP A 294 -10.94 -18.39 0.86
C ASP A 294 -10.28 -18.15 2.23
N ASP A 295 -9.65 -16.98 2.42
CA ASP A 295 -9.01 -16.60 3.67
C ASP A 295 -9.90 -15.71 4.55
N ALA A 296 -10.51 -16.32 5.56
CA ALA A 296 -11.45 -15.67 6.47
C ALA A 296 -10.90 -14.35 7.05
N GLY A 297 -11.76 -13.32 7.04
CA GLY A 297 -11.45 -11.99 7.59
C GLY A 297 -10.71 -11.05 6.63
N CYS A 298 -10.44 -11.45 5.37
CA CYS A 298 -10.00 -10.53 4.33
C CYS A 298 -11.22 -9.84 3.68
N GLY A 299 -11.38 -8.54 3.90
CA GLY A 299 -12.53 -7.78 3.39
C GLY A 299 -12.26 -7.02 2.09
N ALA A 300 -10.99 -6.74 1.79
CA ALA A 300 -10.59 -5.99 0.61
C ALA A 300 -9.20 -6.38 0.11
N ILE A 301 -8.99 -6.15 -1.19
CA ILE A 301 -7.68 -6.17 -1.83
C ILE A 301 -7.36 -4.73 -2.21
N VAL A 302 -6.13 -4.31 -1.95
CA VAL A 302 -5.66 -2.94 -2.18
C VAL A 302 -4.38 -2.97 -2.98
N ALA A 303 -4.23 -2.07 -3.95
CA ALA A 303 -2.96 -1.76 -4.58
C ALA A 303 -2.75 -0.25 -4.56
N GLU A 304 -1.55 0.21 -4.26
CA GLU A 304 -1.16 1.62 -4.45
C GLU A 304 -0.23 1.69 -5.66
N VAL A 305 -0.59 2.52 -6.64
CA VAL A 305 0.15 2.64 -7.90
C VAL A 305 0.32 4.10 -8.30
N ALA A 306 1.40 4.42 -8.99
CA ALA A 306 1.63 5.77 -9.48
C ALA A 306 0.54 6.18 -10.49
N GLN A 307 0.22 7.48 -10.53
CA GLN A 307 -0.83 8.00 -11.43
C GLN A 307 -0.55 7.69 -12.91
N LEU A 308 0.71 7.61 -13.32
CA LEU A 308 1.09 7.34 -14.72
C LEU A 308 1.39 5.87 -14.99
N ASP A 309 1.20 4.98 -14.00
CA ASP A 309 1.49 3.56 -14.16
C ASP A 309 0.42 2.89 -15.06
N PRO A 310 0.80 2.25 -16.18
CA PRO A 310 -0.14 1.56 -17.06
C PRO A 310 -0.97 0.46 -16.36
N VAL A 311 -0.47 -0.10 -15.26
CA VAL A 311 -1.17 -1.14 -14.51
C VAL A 311 -2.44 -0.61 -13.85
N ARG A 312 -2.49 0.69 -13.56
CA ARG A 312 -3.62 1.36 -12.91
C ARG A 312 -4.94 1.12 -13.64
N ASP A 313 -4.92 1.23 -14.96
CA ASP A 313 -6.12 1.11 -15.80
C ASP A 313 -6.56 -0.37 -15.97
N THR A 314 -5.78 -1.31 -15.42
CA THR A 314 -6.01 -2.74 -15.55
C THR A 314 -6.46 -3.40 -14.25
N VAL A 315 -5.95 -2.95 -13.11
CA VAL A 315 -6.28 -3.51 -11.80
C VAL A 315 -7.77 -3.25 -11.48
N PRO A 316 -8.60 -4.29 -11.32
CA PRO A 316 -10.00 -4.12 -10.98
C PRO A 316 -10.16 -3.41 -9.64
N HIS A 317 -10.98 -2.37 -9.58
CA HIS A 317 -11.26 -1.63 -8.37
C HIS A 317 -12.65 -1.01 -8.42
N TRP A 318 -13.21 -0.67 -7.27
CA TRP A 318 -14.46 0.08 -7.21
C TRP A 318 -14.16 1.56 -7.27
N THR A 319 -14.71 2.22 -8.29
CA THR A 319 -14.53 3.65 -8.48
C THR A 319 -14.95 4.39 -7.23
N GLN A 320 -16.09 4.09 -6.59
CA GLN A 320 -16.59 4.70 -5.34
C GLN A 320 -15.63 4.65 -4.13
N PHE A 321 -14.71 3.70 -4.07
CA PHE A 321 -13.72 3.57 -2.97
C PHE A 321 -12.31 4.00 -3.37
N SER A 322 -12.09 4.24 -4.66
CA SER A 322 -10.78 4.61 -5.23
C SER A 322 -10.76 6.13 -5.52
N TRP A 323 -10.91 6.96 -4.48
CA TRP A 323 -11.13 8.42 -4.63
C TRP A 323 -9.93 9.26 -4.16
N ALA A 324 -9.09 8.72 -3.28
CA ALA A 324 -7.97 9.49 -2.74
C ALA A 324 -6.74 9.34 -3.63
N GLN A 325 -6.34 10.44 -4.27
CA GLN A 325 -4.97 10.59 -4.71
C GLN A 325 -4.13 10.84 -3.45
N ASP A 326 -3.26 9.91 -3.12
CA ASP A 326 -2.26 10.12 -2.10
C ASP A 326 -1.15 10.99 -2.67
N ILE A 327 -0.85 12.07 -1.96
CA ILE A 327 0.23 12.98 -2.30
C ILE A 327 1.44 12.56 -1.48
N TRP A 328 2.49 12.19 -2.19
CA TRP A 328 3.79 11.95 -1.59
C TRP A 328 4.57 13.26 -1.58
N CYS A 329 4.95 13.71 -0.38
CA CYS A 329 5.79 14.88 -0.19
C CYS A 329 7.19 14.42 0.23
N VAL A 330 8.23 15.04 -0.32
CA VAL A 330 9.62 14.70 -0.06
C VAL A 330 10.41 15.93 0.37
N LYS A 331 11.36 15.74 1.28
CA LYS A 331 12.35 16.70 1.71
C LYS A 331 13.74 16.11 1.61
N ASN A 332 14.69 16.90 1.11
CA ASN A 332 16.10 16.59 1.25
C ASN A 332 16.57 16.97 2.65
N LEU A 333 17.14 16.01 3.39
CA LEU A 333 17.58 16.23 4.77
C LEU A 333 18.98 16.89 4.85
N HIS A 334 19.74 16.89 3.75
CA HIS A 334 21.05 17.54 3.64
C HIS A 334 21.03 18.66 2.60
N LYS A 335 21.42 19.87 3.00
CA LYS A 335 21.45 21.05 2.10
C LYS A 335 22.40 20.92 0.90
N SER A 336 23.32 19.96 0.91
CA SER A 336 24.40 19.80 -0.07
C SER A 336 24.12 18.83 -1.23
N ALA A 337 23.03 18.06 -1.18
CA ALA A 337 22.68 17.16 -2.29
C ALA A 337 21.73 17.86 -3.27
N PRO A 338 21.96 17.78 -4.60
CA PRO A 338 21.09 18.45 -5.57
C PRO A 338 19.64 17.98 -5.41
N SER A 339 18.76 18.93 -5.08
CA SER A 339 17.34 18.74 -4.71
C SER A 339 16.47 18.13 -5.81
N HIS A 340 16.94 18.12 -7.05
CA HIS A 340 16.11 17.83 -8.23
C HIS A 340 16.39 16.48 -8.89
N CYS A 341 17.40 15.72 -8.45
CA CYS A 341 17.93 14.66 -9.30
C CYS A 341 17.34 13.26 -9.03
N PHE A 342 16.74 12.97 -7.87
CA PHE A 342 16.33 11.60 -7.53
C PHE A 342 14.91 11.21 -7.98
N PHE A 343 13.94 12.13 -7.89
CA PHE A 343 12.56 11.88 -8.30
C PHE A 343 12.43 12.22 -9.79
N SER A 344 12.45 11.20 -10.62
CA SER A 344 12.40 11.28 -12.08
C SER A 344 10.97 11.37 -12.61
N SER A 345 10.82 11.44 -13.93
CA SER A 345 9.56 11.28 -14.65
C SER A 345 9.15 9.81 -14.87
N SER A 346 9.80 8.84 -14.20
CA SER A 346 9.43 7.42 -14.32
C SER A 346 7.95 7.24 -13.97
N PRO A 347 7.17 6.57 -14.84
CA PRO A 347 5.76 6.33 -14.58
C PRO A 347 5.53 5.25 -13.51
N VAL A 348 6.56 4.48 -13.16
CA VAL A 348 6.48 3.33 -12.24
C VAL A 348 7.22 3.64 -10.94
N ILE A 349 6.50 3.48 -9.83
CA ILE A 349 7.04 3.54 -8.46
C ILE A 349 6.83 2.17 -7.83
N PHE A 350 7.88 1.62 -7.23
CA PHE A 350 7.74 0.41 -6.42
C PHE A 350 7.28 0.82 -5.02
N VAL A 351 6.04 0.46 -4.66
CA VAL A 351 5.53 0.67 -3.30
C VAL A 351 5.98 -0.50 -2.42
N ASP A 352 6.69 -0.17 -1.34
CA ASP A 352 7.14 -1.16 -0.37
C ASP A 352 5.94 -1.64 0.46
N PRO A 353 5.59 -2.94 0.45
CA PRO A 353 4.41 -3.43 1.17
C PRO A 353 4.51 -3.24 2.69
N ARG A 354 5.71 -3.02 3.24
CA ARG A 354 5.91 -2.72 4.66
C ARG A 354 5.43 -1.31 5.05
N ASP A 355 5.20 -0.41 4.08
CA ASP A 355 4.67 0.94 4.35
C ASP A 355 3.18 0.88 4.82
N PHE A 356 2.49 -0.25 4.61
CA PHE A 356 1.09 -0.47 4.93
C PHE A 356 0.86 -0.94 6.37
#